data_AF-A0A3S1J6X2-F1
#
_entry.id   AF-A0A3S1J6X2-F1
#
_cell.length_a   1.000
_cell.length_b   1.000
_cell.length_c   1.000
_cell.angle_alpha   90.00
_cell.angle_beta   90.00
_cell.angle_gamma   90.00
#
_symmetry.space_group_name_H-M   'P 1'
#
loop_
_entity.id
_entity.type
_entity.pdbx_description
1 polymer ?
#
loop_
_entity_poly.entity_id
_entity_poly.type
_entity_poly.pdbx_seq_one_letter_code
_entity_poly.pdbx_strand_id
1 'polypeptide(L)' 'LFLFGTEMDFEQTTLRTGFTFRNPNQSSACGCGESVELKPADLKALTEARASA' A
#
# COMPACT_ATOMS: atom_id res chain seq x y z
N LEU A 1 -5.48 -0.53 -10.59
CA LEU A 1 -4.21 -1.25 -10.78
C LEU A 1 -3.21 -0.93 -9.68
N PHE A 2 -2.74 0.31 -9.55
CA PHE A 2 -1.68 0.71 -8.62
C PHE A 2 -1.99 0.50 -7.12
N LEU A 3 -3.26 0.63 -6.71
CA LEU A 3 -3.65 0.51 -5.31
C LEU A 3 -4.03 -0.92 -4.88
N PHE A 4 -3.92 -1.91 -5.76
CA PHE A 4 -4.29 -3.29 -5.37
C PHE A 4 -3.29 -3.85 -4.37
N GLY A 5 -3.83 -4.47 -3.31
CA GLY A 5 -3.05 -4.95 -2.17
C GLY A 5 -2.61 -3.84 -1.20
N THR A 6 -3.08 -2.59 -1.38
CA THR A 6 -2.83 -1.54 -0.38
C THR A 6 -3.57 -1.88 0.91
N GLU A 7 -2.83 -1.91 2.00
CA GLU A 7 -3.38 -1.92 3.35
C GLU A 7 -3.41 -0.49 3.87
N MET A 8 -4.57 -0.10 4.42
CA MET A 8 -4.76 1.18 5.08
C MET A 8 -5.12 0.90 6.53
N ASP A 9 -4.40 1.55 7.44
CA ASP A 9 -4.66 1.47 8.87
C ASP A 9 -4.77 2.89 9.45
N PHE A 10 -5.39 3.03 10.62
CA PHE A 10 -5.45 4.30 11.34
C PHE A 10 -4.65 4.18 12.64
N GLU A 11 -3.62 5.02 12.75
CA GLU A 11 -2.73 5.01 13.90
C GLU A 11 -2.89 6.30 14.71
N GLN A 12 -2.96 6.14 16.04
CA GLN A 12 -2.91 7.24 16.99
C GLN A 12 -1.77 7.00 17.98
N THR A 13 -0.74 7.84 17.90
CA THR A 13 0.38 7.88 18.83
C THR A 13 0.49 9.26 19.45
N THR A 14 1.36 9.40 20.44
CA THR A 14 1.66 10.70 21.08
C THR A 14 2.15 11.76 20.07
N LEU A 15 2.79 11.35 18.98
CA LEU A 15 3.43 12.26 18.02
C LEU A 15 2.71 12.36 16.67
N ARG A 16 1.84 11.40 16.34
CA ARG A 16 1.16 11.34 15.03
C ARG A 16 -0.24 10.76 15.20
N THR A 17 -1.21 11.34 14.50
CA THR A 17 -2.55 10.78 14.36
C THR A 17 -2.94 10.84 12.89
N GLY A 18 -3.32 9.71 12.31
CA GLY A 18 -3.76 9.67 10.93
C GLY A 18 -3.72 8.29 10.30
N PHE A 19 -4.00 8.26 9.00
CA PHE A 19 -3.95 7.03 8.22
C PHE A 19 -2.50 6.68 7.85
N THR A 20 -2.20 5.39 7.88
CA THR A 20 -0.98 4.80 7.35
C THR A 20 -1.33 3.93 6.15
N PHE A 21 -0.49 4.00 5.12
CA PHE A 21 -0.69 3.25 3.88
C PHE A 21 0.51 2.38 3.63
N ARG A 22 0.28 1.09 3.40
CA ARG A 22 1.31 0.13 3.00
C ARG A 22 0.88 -0.49 1.68
N ASN A 23 1.61 -0.20 0.61
CA ASN A 23 1.33 -0.74 -0.72
C ASN A 23 2.51 -1.61 -1.19
N PRO A 24 2.29 -2.89 -1.54
CA PRO A 24 3.35 -3.80 -1.98
C PRO A 24 3.98 -3.39 -3.33
N ASN A 25 3.32 -2.53 -4.09
CA ASN A 25 3.79 -2.01 -5.37
C ASN A 25 4.49 -0.65 -5.25
N GLN A 26 4.79 -0.16 -4.03
CA GLN A 26 5.52 1.11 -3.87
C GLN A 26 6.98 0.95 -4.32
N SER A 27 7.46 1.88 -5.15
CA SER A 27 8.87 1.98 -5.55
C SER A 27 9.67 2.89 -4.64
N SER A 28 9.05 3.96 -4.15
CA SER A 28 9.66 4.91 -3.24
C SER A 28 8.60 5.62 -2.39
N ALA A 29 9.03 6.22 -1.28
CA ALA A 29 8.19 7.01 -0.39
C ALA A 29 8.92 8.28 0.04
N CYS A 30 8.17 9.38 0.20
CA CYS A 30 8.66 10.54 0.94
C CYS A 30 8.89 10.13 2.39
N GLY A 31 10.01 10.56 2.99
CA GLY A 31 10.29 10.30 4.41
C GLY A 31 9.23 10.88 5.38
N CYS A 32 8.41 11.82 4.90
CA CYS A 32 7.24 12.36 5.57
C CYS A 32 6.05 11.38 5.62
N GLY A 33 6.05 10.33 4.79
CA GLY A 33 5.01 9.32 4.71
C GLY A 33 3.70 9.79 4.07
N GLU A 34 3.68 10.99 3.48
CA GLU A 34 2.48 11.60 2.86
C GLU A 34 2.36 11.30 1.37
N SER A 35 3.48 10.91 0.73
CA SER A 35 3.56 10.66 -0.71
C SER A 35 4.34 9.40 -1.01
N VAL A 36 3.87 8.62 -1.98
CA VAL A 36 4.52 7.40 -2.47
C VAL A 36 4.51 7.35 -3.99
N GLU A 37 5.53 6.76 -4.58
CA GLU A 37 5.54 6.40 -6.00
C GLU A 37 5.16 4.93 -6.13
N LEU A 38 4.20 4.63 -7.01
CA LEU A 38 3.65 3.29 -7.17
C LEU A 38 3.90 2.77 -8.57
N LYS A 39 4.24 1.49 -8.65
CA LYS A 39 4.24 0.72 -9.91
C LYS A 39 2.88 0.05 -10.12
N PRO A 40 2.52 -0.26 -11.37
CA PRO A 40 1.31 -1.02 -11.65
C PRO A 40 1.40 -2.40 -10.98
N ALA A 41 0.31 -2.86 -10.34
CA ALA A 41 0.27 -4.19 -9.75
C ALA A 41 0.23 -5.29 -10.83
N ASP A 42 0.77 -6.46 -10.51
CA ASP A 42 0.68 -7.64 -11.39
C ASP A 42 -0.70 -8.31 -11.25
N LEU A 43 -1.57 -8.10 -12.23
CA LEU A 43 -2.92 -8.65 -12.24
C LEU A 43 -2.95 -10.18 -12.37
N LYS A 44 -1.95 -10.78 -13.02
CA LYS A 44 -1.89 -12.23 -13.18
C LYS A 44 -1.61 -12.86 -11.82
N ALA A 45 -0.58 -12.39 -11.13
CA ALA A 45 -0.21 -12.87 -9.80
C ALA A 45 -1.36 -12.67 -8.79
N LEU A 46 -2.04 -11.51 -8.83
CA LEU A 46 -3.19 -11.23 -7.97
C LEU A 46 -4.38 -12.17 -8.23
N THR A 47 -4.64 -12.53 -9.48
CA THR A 47 -5.73 -13.42 -9.85
C THR A 47 -5.44 -14.85 -9.39
N GLU A 48 -4.20 -15.32 -9.57
CA GLU A 48 -3.74 -16.63 -9.11
C GLU A 48 -3.81 -16.75 -7.57
N ALA A 49 -3.40 -15.71 -6.85
CA ALA A 49 -3.49 -15.65 -5.39
C ALA A 49 -4.95 -15.68 -4.88
N ARG A 50 -5.90 -15.09 -5.60
CA ARG A 50 -7.33 -15.15 -5.26
C ARG A 50 -7.99 -16.48 -5.64
N ALA A 51 -7.53 -17.14 -6.70
CA ALA A 51 -8.08 -18.42 -7.14
C ALA A 51 -7.67 -19.59 -6.25
N SER A 52 -6.63 -19.42 -5.44
CA SER A 52 -6.08 -20.42 -4.52
C SER A 52 -6.51 -20.22 -3.06
N ALA A 53 -7.29 -19.17 -2.77
CA ALA A 53 -7.89 -18.86 -1.48
C ALA A 53 -9.37 -19.25 -1.44
#